data_AF-A0A355U9W3-F1
#
_entry.id   AF-A0A355U9W3-F1
#
_cell.length_a   1.000
_cell.length_b   1.000
_cell.length_c   1.000
_cell.angle_alpha   90.00
_cell.angle_beta   90.00
_cell.angle_gamma   90.00
#
_symmetry.space_group_name_H-M   'P 1'
#
loop_
_entity.id
_entity.type
_entity.pdbx_description
1 polymer ?
#
loop_
_entity_poly.entity_id
_entity_poly.type
_entity_poly.pdbx_seq_one_letter_code
_entity_poly.pdbx_strand_id
1 'polypeptide(L)'
;KFIVPPNCYGGTNDQARRVAACLDNVEVVDLPVDGEHDMVQSIDRVLERIALEDAIPYIIAEIPTNPRVEVPDLIQLKETLAKERKTASGTVAIAPVFILDQTFCPNVHFLGEGKILSTVRAISYASGSKFPSGGQCTAGYCVGNQMAATLMPKVALHLALCDNEATHLQYKFLAQQLPSMNQRIVDAYANTRKFVSFINEVLPEAKINFVSEELASQGFMPSVFSLDLPTQGNTYEERESYKRELNHRLINLMITKIPNESKYCVSYGQLKGCYWTIPATSTQGTTKEGDKDYIARVSLSAKMDLDLHKKVFLDFVKSI
;
A
#
# COMPACT_ATOMS: atom_id res chain seq x y z
N LYS A 1 -7.10 -7.49 -20.36
CA LYS A 1 -7.88 -7.22 -19.13
C LYS A 1 -6.92 -6.75 -18.04
N PHE A 2 -7.22 -5.62 -17.40
CA PHE A 2 -6.53 -5.21 -16.17
C PHE A 2 -7.30 -5.74 -14.97
N ILE A 3 -6.67 -6.55 -14.14
CA ILE A 3 -7.23 -7.17 -12.95
C ILE A 3 -6.75 -6.36 -11.75
N VAL A 4 -7.64 -5.60 -11.11
CA VAL A 4 -7.25 -4.57 -10.12
C VAL A 4 -8.13 -4.65 -8.87
N PRO A 5 -7.56 -4.62 -7.65
CA PRO A 5 -8.34 -4.55 -6.44
C PRO A 5 -9.18 -3.28 -6.36
N PRO A 6 -10.47 -3.35 -6.01
CA PRO A 6 -11.31 -2.16 -5.82
C PRO A 6 -10.79 -1.21 -4.72
N ASN A 7 -10.05 -1.75 -3.74
CA ASN A 7 -9.51 -1.07 -2.58
C ASN A 7 -8.03 -0.67 -2.70
N CYS A 8 -7.42 -0.83 -3.88
CA CYS A 8 -6.04 -0.38 -4.14
C CYS A 8 -5.92 1.16 -4.01
N TYR A 9 -4.69 1.68 -4.13
CA TYR A 9 -4.47 3.12 -4.19
C TYR A 9 -5.39 3.78 -5.23
N GLY A 10 -6.13 4.82 -4.83
CA GLY A 10 -7.17 5.43 -5.67
C GLY A 10 -6.68 5.89 -7.04
N GLY A 11 -5.43 6.37 -7.14
CA GLY A 11 -4.81 6.73 -8.41
C GLY A 11 -4.57 5.53 -9.34
N THR A 12 -4.27 4.35 -8.79
CA THR A 12 -4.12 3.10 -9.56
C THR A 12 -5.45 2.67 -10.15
N ASN A 13 -6.52 2.69 -9.34
CA ASN A 13 -7.86 2.33 -9.79
C ASN A 13 -8.37 3.30 -10.88
N ASP A 14 -8.26 4.61 -10.64
CA ASP A 14 -8.66 5.66 -11.58
C ASP A 14 -7.89 5.55 -12.90
N GLN A 15 -6.56 5.38 -12.86
CA GLN A 15 -5.75 5.26 -14.08
C GLN A 15 -6.13 4.03 -14.91
N ALA A 16 -6.32 2.86 -14.28
CA ALA A 16 -6.73 1.64 -14.99
C ALA A 16 -8.08 1.82 -15.68
N ARG A 17 -9.05 2.45 -15.01
CA ARG A 17 -10.38 2.73 -15.57
C ARG A 17 -10.35 3.78 -16.67
N ARG A 18 -9.52 4.82 -16.56
CA ARG A 18 -9.31 5.80 -17.64
C ARG A 18 -8.72 5.15 -18.89
N VAL A 19 -7.75 4.25 -18.74
CA VAL A 19 -7.19 3.51 -19.89
C VAL A 19 -8.27 2.66 -20.56
N ALA A 20 -9.10 1.95 -19.79
CA ALA A 20 -10.21 1.16 -20.33
C ALA A 20 -11.29 2.03 -21.01
N ALA A 21 -11.57 3.23 -20.49
CA ALA A 21 -12.51 4.16 -21.12
C ALA A 21 -11.99 4.72 -22.46
N CYS A 22 -10.67 4.73 -22.67
CA CYS A 22 -10.06 5.24 -23.89
C CYS A 22 -9.82 4.19 -24.98
N LEU A 23 -9.93 2.89 -24.67
CA LEU A 23 -9.51 1.80 -25.56
C LEU A 23 -10.54 0.67 -25.55
N ASP A 24 -11.20 0.44 -26.68
CA ASP A 24 -12.26 -0.58 -26.82
C ASP A 24 -11.80 -2.02 -26.52
N ASN A 25 -10.49 -2.29 -26.69
CA ASN A 25 -9.88 -3.60 -26.43
C ASN A 25 -9.32 -3.74 -25.01
N VAL A 26 -9.59 -2.80 -24.12
CA VAL A 26 -9.15 -2.82 -22.73
C VAL A 26 -10.35 -2.78 -21.79
N GLU A 27 -10.36 -3.69 -20.84
CA GLU A 27 -11.39 -3.76 -19.80
C GLU A 27 -10.73 -3.97 -18.43
N VAL A 28 -11.33 -3.39 -17.40
CA VAL A 28 -10.98 -3.59 -15.99
C VAL A 28 -11.86 -4.70 -15.41
N VAL A 29 -11.23 -5.69 -14.80
CA VAL A 29 -11.87 -6.73 -14.01
C VAL A 29 -11.51 -6.49 -12.55
N ASP A 30 -12.52 -6.35 -11.70
CA ASP A 30 -12.29 -6.15 -10.28
C ASP A 30 -11.71 -7.44 -9.65
N LEU A 31 -10.65 -7.28 -8.85
CA LEU A 31 -10.06 -8.35 -8.06
C LEU A 31 -10.54 -8.23 -6.62
N PRO A 32 -11.56 -8.98 -6.17
CA PRO A 32 -12.03 -8.89 -4.80
C PRO A 32 -10.94 -9.41 -3.86
N VAL A 33 -10.31 -8.50 -3.11
CA VAL A 33 -9.33 -8.82 -2.07
C VAL A 33 -9.72 -8.01 -0.85
N ASP A 34 -10.42 -8.65 0.06
CA ASP A 34 -10.95 -8.06 1.29
C ASP A 34 -11.02 -9.12 2.40
N GLY A 35 -11.59 -8.79 3.56
CA GLY A 35 -11.64 -9.70 4.71
C GLY A 35 -12.43 -11.00 4.47
N GLU A 36 -13.22 -11.09 3.39
CA GLU A 36 -13.95 -12.30 3.00
C GLU A 36 -13.27 -13.05 1.84
N HIS A 37 -12.38 -12.37 1.10
CA HIS A 37 -11.79 -12.89 -0.14
C HIS A 37 -10.26 -12.87 -0.10
N ASP A 38 -9.68 -14.05 -0.03
CA ASP A 38 -8.23 -14.26 -0.14
C ASP A 38 -7.70 -13.89 -1.54
N MET A 39 -6.53 -13.23 -1.57
CA MET A 39 -5.91 -12.76 -2.82
C MET A 39 -5.62 -13.92 -3.78
N VAL A 40 -5.11 -15.05 -3.28
CA VAL A 40 -4.70 -16.17 -4.12
C VAL A 40 -5.92 -16.82 -4.77
N GLN A 41 -6.96 -17.10 -3.99
CA GLN A 41 -8.21 -17.68 -4.49
C GLN A 41 -8.91 -16.75 -5.49
N SER A 42 -8.94 -15.45 -5.22
CA SER A 42 -9.51 -14.47 -6.13
C SER A 42 -8.75 -14.37 -7.44
N ILE A 43 -7.41 -14.39 -7.40
CA ILE A 43 -6.58 -14.43 -8.60
C ILE A 43 -6.87 -15.69 -9.40
N ASP A 44 -6.92 -16.87 -8.76
CA ASP A 44 -7.13 -18.13 -9.48
C ASP A 44 -8.47 -18.13 -10.22
N ARG A 45 -9.55 -17.78 -9.52
CA ARG A 45 -10.91 -17.70 -10.08
C ARG A 45 -11.02 -16.71 -11.24
N VAL A 46 -10.42 -15.53 -11.10
CA VAL A 46 -10.46 -14.50 -12.15
C VAL A 46 -9.64 -14.95 -13.38
N LEU A 47 -8.46 -15.53 -13.17
CA LEU A 47 -7.63 -16.02 -14.25
C LEU A 47 -8.24 -17.23 -14.98
N GLU A 48 -8.98 -18.11 -14.29
CA GLU A 48 -9.73 -19.19 -14.94
C GLU A 48 -10.78 -18.65 -15.90
N ARG A 49 -11.52 -17.62 -15.50
CA ARG A 49 -12.51 -16.96 -16.38
C ARG A 49 -11.86 -16.26 -17.56
N ILE A 50 -10.80 -15.48 -17.31
CA ILE A 50 -10.08 -14.74 -18.35
C ILE A 50 -9.40 -15.67 -19.35
N ALA A 51 -8.92 -16.84 -18.92
CA ALA A 51 -8.36 -17.83 -19.81
C ALA A 51 -9.38 -18.33 -20.84
N LEU A 52 -10.64 -18.57 -20.43
CA LEU A 52 -11.71 -18.99 -21.34
C LEU A 52 -12.06 -17.92 -22.38
N GLU A 53 -11.86 -16.65 -22.06
CA GLU A 53 -12.03 -15.52 -22.98
C GLU A 53 -10.82 -15.30 -23.93
N ASP A 54 -9.76 -16.10 -23.79
CA ASP A 54 -8.48 -15.95 -24.52
C ASP A 54 -7.90 -14.53 -24.45
N ALA A 55 -8.06 -13.89 -23.29
CA ALA A 55 -7.64 -12.51 -23.08
C ALA A 55 -6.26 -12.41 -22.39
N ILE A 56 -5.59 -11.27 -22.60
CA ILE A 56 -4.27 -11.00 -21.99
C ILE A 56 -4.46 -10.46 -20.57
N PRO A 57 -4.00 -11.16 -19.51
CA PRO A 57 -4.18 -10.71 -18.13
C PRO A 57 -3.01 -9.85 -17.64
N TYR A 58 -3.33 -8.65 -17.15
CA TYR A 58 -2.42 -7.81 -16.36
C TYR A 58 -2.99 -7.66 -14.96
N ILE A 59 -2.34 -8.23 -13.96
CA ILE A 59 -2.77 -8.16 -12.57
C ILE A 59 -1.99 -7.05 -11.88
N ILE A 60 -2.68 -6.15 -11.19
CA ILE A 60 -2.04 -5.16 -10.32
C ILE A 60 -2.42 -5.53 -8.88
N ALA A 61 -1.45 -5.74 -8.01
CA ALA A 61 -1.68 -6.05 -6.61
C ALA A 61 -0.73 -5.25 -5.70
N GLU A 62 -1.15 -5.04 -4.45
CA GLU A 62 -0.35 -4.41 -3.40
C GLU A 62 0.01 -5.48 -2.35
N ILE A 63 1.30 -5.62 -2.02
CA ILE A 63 1.73 -6.46 -0.88
C ILE A 63 2.68 -5.65 0.01
N PRO A 64 2.33 -5.43 1.30
CA PRO A 64 1.04 -5.78 1.92
C PRO A 64 -0.15 -5.02 1.32
N THR A 65 -1.36 -5.55 1.48
CA THR A 65 -2.59 -4.91 0.97
C THR A 65 -2.87 -3.57 1.67
N ASN A 66 -3.46 -2.61 0.96
CA ASN A 66 -3.95 -1.37 1.55
C ASN A 66 -5.48 -1.45 1.75
N PRO A 67 -6.05 -0.96 2.87
CA PRO A 67 -5.41 -0.38 4.05
C PRO A 67 -5.08 -1.40 5.17
N ARG A 68 -5.33 -2.69 4.95
CA ARG A 68 -5.32 -3.72 6.02
C ARG A 68 -3.95 -4.32 6.33
N VAL A 69 -2.97 -4.13 5.45
CA VAL A 69 -1.58 -4.58 5.60
C VAL A 69 -1.47 -6.11 5.66
N GLU A 70 -2.26 -6.81 4.85
CA GLU A 70 -2.24 -8.27 4.77
C GLU A 70 -1.21 -8.76 3.75
N VAL A 71 -0.60 -9.92 4.03
CA VAL A 71 0.35 -10.58 3.13
C VAL A 71 -0.25 -11.95 2.78
N PRO A 72 -0.47 -12.27 1.49
CA PRO A 72 -1.00 -13.56 1.09
C PRO A 72 0.03 -14.68 1.29
N ASP A 73 -0.41 -15.93 1.22
CA ASP A 73 0.52 -17.06 1.09
C ASP A 73 1.32 -16.93 -0.21
N LEU A 74 2.60 -16.57 -0.06
CA LEU A 74 3.45 -16.25 -1.21
C LEU A 74 3.80 -17.47 -2.06
N ILE A 75 3.78 -18.68 -1.47
CA ILE A 75 4.01 -19.93 -2.19
C ILE A 75 2.80 -20.24 -3.05
N GLN A 76 1.60 -20.22 -2.45
CA GLN A 76 0.36 -20.45 -3.20
C GLN A 76 0.12 -19.37 -4.26
N LEU A 77 0.47 -18.11 -3.96
CA LEU A 77 0.42 -17.02 -4.93
C LEU A 77 1.31 -17.32 -6.15
N LYS A 78 2.57 -17.70 -5.92
CA LYS A 78 3.50 -18.09 -6.98
C LYS A 78 2.93 -19.24 -7.82
N GLU A 79 2.44 -20.30 -7.17
CA GLU A 79 1.88 -21.47 -7.84
C GLU A 79 0.66 -21.10 -8.70
N THR A 80 -0.22 -20.24 -8.17
CA THR A 80 -1.42 -19.76 -8.87
C THR A 80 -1.09 -18.90 -10.08
N LEU A 81 -0.08 -18.03 -9.97
CA LEU A 81 0.42 -17.21 -11.07
C LEU A 81 1.14 -18.05 -12.14
N ALA A 82 1.79 -19.16 -11.75
CA ALA A 82 2.49 -20.07 -12.65
C ALA A 82 1.59 -21.14 -13.30
N LYS A 83 0.40 -21.39 -12.74
CA LYS A 83 -0.57 -22.39 -13.22
C LYS A 83 -0.91 -22.16 -14.71
N GLU A 84 -0.60 -23.16 -15.53
CA GLU A 84 -1.04 -23.19 -16.93
C GLU A 84 -2.56 -23.33 -16.98
N ARG A 85 -3.21 -22.46 -17.77
CA ARG A 85 -4.65 -22.48 -17.99
C ARG A 85 -4.95 -22.73 -19.47
N LYS A 86 -6.14 -23.23 -19.77
CA LYS A 86 -6.60 -23.49 -21.14
C LYS A 86 -7.68 -22.51 -21.55
N THR A 87 -7.68 -22.14 -22.82
CA THR A 87 -8.76 -21.36 -23.45
C THR A 87 -9.99 -22.23 -23.69
N ALA A 88 -11.11 -21.61 -24.08
CA ALA A 88 -12.31 -22.34 -24.47
C ALA A 88 -12.09 -23.30 -25.66
N SER A 89 -11.06 -23.06 -26.50
CA SER A 89 -10.68 -23.95 -27.61
C SER A 89 -9.68 -25.03 -27.21
N GLY A 90 -9.25 -25.08 -25.95
CA GLY A 90 -8.27 -26.06 -25.43
C GLY A 90 -6.80 -25.68 -25.67
N THR A 91 -6.52 -24.52 -26.27
CA THR A 91 -5.14 -24.01 -26.40
C THR A 91 -4.60 -23.50 -25.06
N VAL A 92 -3.29 -23.38 -24.93
CA VAL A 92 -2.67 -22.78 -23.74
C VAL A 92 -3.00 -21.28 -23.71
N ALA A 93 -3.62 -20.82 -22.63
CA ALA A 93 -3.94 -19.42 -22.43
C ALA A 93 -2.67 -18.60 -22.13
N ILE A 94 -2.73 -17.30 -22.42
CA ILE A 94 -1.61 -16.39 -22.19
C ILE A 94 -1.35 -16.23 -20.68
N ALA A 95 -0.12 -16.49 -20.26
CA ALA A 95 0.30 -16.31 -18.87
C ALA A 95 0.17 -14.84 -18.41
N PRO A 96 -0.28 -14.59 -17.17
CA PRO A 96 -0.48 -13.24 -16.68
C PRO A 96 0.83 -12.46 -16.51
N VAL A 97 0.74 -11.14 -16.61
CA VAL A 97 1.77 -10.23 -16.08
C VAL A 97 1.35 -9.81 -14.68
N PHE A 98 2.17 -10.13 -13.68
CA PHE A 98 1.94 -9.72 -12.30
C PHE A 98 2.69 -8.42 -11.97
N ILE A 99 1.94 -7.35 -11.76
CA ILE A 99 2.46 -6.02 -11.45
C ILE A 99 2.27 -5.78 -9.95
N LEU A 100 3.36 -5.85 -9.21
CA LEU A 100 3.36 -5.73 -7.77
C LEU A 100 3.71 -4.30 -7.33
N ASP A 101 2.79 -3.63 -6.66
CA ASP A 101 3.10 -2.44 -5.87
C ASP A 101 3.77 -2.84 -4.56
N GLN A 102 5.02 -2.42 -4.40
CA GLN A 102 5.83 -2.65 -3.22
C GLN A 102 6.02 -1.40 -2.36
N THR A 103 5.24 -0.35 -2.58
CA THR A 103 5.50 0.96 -1.96
C THR A 103 5.54 0.90 -0.43
N PHE A 104 4.75 0.02 0.20
CA PHE A 104 4.76 -0.16 1.66
C PHE A 104 6.05 -0.83 2.17
N CYS A 105 6.59 -1.78 1.40
CA CYS A 105 7.74 -2.59 1.76
C CYS A 105 8.74 -2.69 0.58
N PRO A 106 9.37 -1.57 0.16
CA PRO A 106 10.27 -1.56 -1.00
C PRO A 106 11.60 -2.26 -0.71
N ASN A 107 11.86 -2.63 0.55
CA ASN A 107 13.00 -3.42 1.00
C ASN A 107 12.87 -4.92 0.70
N VAL A 108 11.65 -5.44 0.46
CA VAL A 108 11.43 -6.86 0.23
C VAL A 108 11.80 -7.21 -1.21
N HIS A 109 12.67 -8.20 -1.40
CA HIS A 109 13.19 -8.54 -2.73
C HIS A 109 12.41 -9.72 -3.35
N PHE A 110 11.33 -9.42 -4.10
CA PHE A 110 10.48 -10.46 -4.71
C PHE A 110 10.97 -10.99 -6.06
N LEU A 111 11.62 -10.15 -6.86
CA LEU A 111 11.89 -10.41 -8.29
C LEU A 111 13.30 -10.93 -8.60
N GLY A 112 14.19 -10.97 -7.61
CA GLY A 112 15.57 -11.44 -7.79
C GLY A 112 15.66 -12.91 -8.19
N GLU A 113 16.81 -13.34 -8.69
CA GLU A 113 17.04 -14.74 -9.02
C GLU A 113 16.79 -15.66 -7.80
N GLY A 114 16.05 -16.74 -8.00
CA GLY A 114 15.63 -17.66 -6.94
C GLY A 114 14.62 -17.10 -5.94
N LYS A 115 14.15 -15.85 -6.12
CA LYS A 115 13.11 -15.25 -5.27
C LYS A 115 11.71 -15.69 -5.68
N ILE A 116 10.75 -15.40 -4.81
CA ILE A 116 9.41 -15.99 -4.89
C ILE A 116 8.69 -15.69 -6.21
N LEU A 117 8.89 -14.51 -6.81
CA LEU A 117 8.29 -14.14 -8.10
C LEU A 117 9.27 -14.28 -9.28
N SER A 118 10.42 -14.93 -9.13
CA SER A 118 11.43 -15.01 -10.20
C SER A 118 11.04 -15.91 -11.37
N THR A 119 10.00 -16.75 -11.18
CA THR A 119 9.54 -17.81 -12.11
C THR A 119 8.18 -17.51 -12.73
N VAL A 120 7.66 -16.31 -12.54
CA VAL A 120 6.44 -15.79 -13.20
C VAL A 120 6.78 -14.47 -13.87
N ARG A 121 6.02 -14.03 -14.87
CA ARG A 121 6.29 -12.73 -15.51
C ARG A 121 5.87 -11.59 -14.57
N ALA A 122 6.84 -10.94 -13.92
CA ALA A 122 6.54 -9.96 -12.89
C ALA A 122 7.27 -8.62 -13.09
N ILE A 123 6.56 -7.54 -12.78
CA ILE A 123 7.09 -6.18 -12.63
C ILE A 123 6.81 -5.73 -11.21
N SER A 124 7.82 -5.29 -10.49
CA SER A 124 7.64 -4.57 -9.23
C SER A 124 7.68 -3.08 -9.50
N TYR A 125 6.80 -2.32 -8.87
CA TYR A 125 6.88 -0.87 -8.86
C TYR A 125 6.80 -0.33 -7.43
N ALA A 126 7.40 0.84 -7.22
CA ALA A 126 7.31 1.55 -5.96
C ALA A 126 7.19 3.05 -6.20
N SER A 127 6.41 3.73 -5.36
CA SER A 127 6.41 5.18 -5.32
C SER A 127 7.72 5.68 -4.70
N GLY A 128 8.58 6.27 -5.54
CA GLY A 128 9.81 6.93 -5.15
C GLY A 128 9.60 8.10 -4.17
N SER A 129 8.37 8.63 -4.11
CA SER A 129 7.97 9.73 -3.22
C SER A 129 7.91 9.35 -1.73
N LYS A 130 7.99 8.06 -1.41
CA LYS A 130 7.87 7.53 -0.04
C LYS A 130 9.27 7.29 0.55
N PHE A 131 9.51 6.09 1.07
CA PHE A 131 10.80 5.67 1.59
C PHE A 131 11.98 5.89 0.63
N PRO A 132 11.87 5.67 -0.70
CA PRO A 132 13.02 5.80 -1.59
C PRO A 132 13.66 7.20 -1.56
N SER A 133 12.87 8.27 -1.68
CA SER A 133 13.35 9.66 -1.57
C SER A 133 13.28 10.24 -0.16
N GLY A 134 12.67 9.54 0.80
CA GLY A 134 12.41 10.12 2.12
C GLY A 134 11.43 11.30 2.09
N GLY A 135 10.58 11.39 1.06
CA GLY A 135 9.67 12.52 0.84
C GLY A 135 10.34 13.80 0.31
N GLN A 136 11.54 13.70 -0.27
CA GLN A 136 12.26 14.85 -0.85
C GLN A 136 11.78 15.21 -2.26
N CYS A 137 11.19 14.26 -3.00
CA CYS A 137 10.71 14.50 -4.34
C CYS A 137 9.58 13.54 -4.72
N THR A 138 8.74 13.93 -5.68
CA THR A 138 7.81 12.98 -6.31
C THR A 138 8.57 12.12 -7.32
N ALA A 139 8.48 10.80 -7.22
CA ALA A 139 9.09 9.89 -8.18
C ALA A 139 8.36 8.54 -8.16
N GLY A 140 8.64 7.71 -9.17
CA GLY A 140 8.25 6.31 -9.25
C GLY A 140 9.33 5.53 -9.99
N TYR A 141 9.50 4.25 -9.67
CA TYR A 141 10.35 3.35 -10.43
C TYR A 141 9.71 1.98 -10.50
N CYS A 142 10.08 1.22 -11.51
CA CYS A 142 9.72 -0.18 -11.64
C CYS A 142 10.90 -1.02 -12.11
N VAL A 143 10.88 -2.29 -11.76
CA VAL A 143 11.86 -3.30 -12.16
C VAL A 143 11.12 -4.52 -12.65
N GLY A 144 11.50 -5.04 -13.82
CA GLY A 144 11.03 -6.32 -14.33
C GLY A 144 12.00 -7.42 -13.94
N ASN A 145 11.48 -8.62 -13.67
CA ASN A 145 12.35 -9.80 -13.57
C ASN A 145 12.76 -10.30 -14.96
N GLN A 146 13.58 -11.35 -15.01
CA GLN A 146 14.07 -11.90 -16.28
C GLN A 146 12.94 -12.30 -17.24
N MET A 147 11.82 -12.82 -16.73
CA MET A 147 10.66 -13.22 -17.54
C MET A 147 9.85 -12.03 -18.08
N ALA A 148 9.99 -10.85 -17.46
CA ALA A 148 9.40 -9.59 -17.89
C ALA A 148 10.38 -8.67 -18.64
N ALA A 149 11.62 -9.11 -18.91
CA ALA A 149 12.65 -8.29 -19.54
C ALA A 149 12.20 -7.71 -20.90
N THR A 150 11.42 -8.45 -21.67
CA THR A 150 10.88 -8.00 -22.96
C THR A 150 9.84 -6.88 -22.85
N LEU A 151 9.27 -6.66 -21.66
CA LEU A 151 8.32 -5.56 -21.41
C LEU A 151 9.03 -4.25 -21.10
N MET A 152 10.23 -4.29 -20.52
CA MET A 152 10.95 -3.09 -20.06
C MET A 152 11.26 -2.08 -21.17
N PRO A 153 11.65 -2.47 -22.40
CA PRO A 153 11.79 -1.51 -23.50
C PRO A 153 10.51 -0.76 -23.84
N LYS A 154 9.33 -1.40 -23.69
CA LYS A 154 8.04 -0.73 -23.89
C LYS A 154 7.74 0.25 -22.77
N VAL A 155 8.03 -0.11 -21.52
CA VAL A 155 7.92 0.82 -20.38
C VAL A 155 8.82 2.04 -20.60
N ALA A 156 10.09 1.84 -20.97
CA ALA A 156 11.03 2.91 -21.25
C ALA A 156 10.56 3.83 -22.40
N LEU A 157 10.05 3.24 -23.49
CA LEU A 157 9.47 3.99 -24.60
C LEU A 157 8.32 4.90 -24.13
N HIS A 158 7.38 4.37 -23.34
CA HIS A 158 6.26 5.15 -22.84
C HIS A 158 6.68 6.22 -21.82
N LEU A 159 7.70 5.97 -21.00
CA LEU A 159 8.27 7.00 -20.12
C LEU A 159 8.82 8.18 -20.92
N ALA A 160 9.54 7.91 -22.02
CA ALA A 160 10.07 8.95 -22.89
C ALA A 160 8.97 9.70 -23.65
N LEU A 161 7.98 8.98 -24.20
CA LEU A 161 6.87 9.60 -24.95
C LEU A 161 5.99 10.49 -24.07
N CYS A 162 5.82 10.14 -22.80
CA CYS A 162 5.03 10.90 -21.84
C CYS A 162 5.84 11.98 -21.10
N ASP A 163 7.12 12.17 -21.43
CA ASP A 163 8.05 13.05 -20.70
C ASP A 163 8.00 12.83 -19.17
N ASN A 164 7.97 11.56 -18.77
CA ASN A 164 7.73 11.13 -17.39
C ASN A 164 8.99 10.55 -16.73
N GLU A 165 10.16 10.84 -17.30
CA GLU A 165 11.45 10.49 -16.68
C GLU A 165 11.74 11.39 -15.47
N ALA A 166 12.42 10.83 -14.47
CA ALA A 166 12.89 11.63 -13.34
C ALA A 166 13.87 12.73 -13.82
N THR A 167 13.67 13.95 -13.34
CA THR A 167 14.60 15.06 -13.54
C THR A 167 15.93 14.80 -12.84
N HIS A 168 16.97 15.53 -13.27
CA HIS A 168 18.29 15.51 -12.63
C HIS A 168 18.23 15.75 -11.10
N LEU A 169 17.34 16.64 -10.64
CA LEU A 169 17.18 16.92 -9.22
C LEU A 169 16.52 15.74 -8.47
N GLN A 170 15.50 15.11 -9.07
CA GLN A 170 14.89 13.89 -8.52
C GLN A 170 15.90 12.74 -8.44
N TYR A 171 16.70 12.52 -9.49
CA TYR A 171 17.79 11.54 -9.46
C TYR A 171 18.80 11.83 -8.35
N LYS A 172 19.19 13.09 -8.14
CA LYS A 172 20.09 13.49 -7.04
C LYS A 172 19.50 13.12 -5.68
N PHE A 173 18.22 13.41 -5.44
CA PHE A 173 17.57 13.05 -4.17
C PHE A 173 17.47 11.54 -4.00
N LEU A 174 17.06 10.80 -5.03
CA LEU A 174 16.98 9.34 -4.98
C LEU A 174 18.35 8.71 -4.69
N ALA A 175 19.41 9.12 -5.40
CA ALA A 175 20.77 8.64 -5.20
C ALA A 175 21.29 8.92 -3.77
N GLN A 176 20.92 10.06 -3.20
CA GLN A 176 21.30 10.41 -1.82
C GLN A 176 20.56 9.54 -0.77
N GLN A 177 19.29 9.22 -1.01
CA GLN A 177 18.42 8.64 0.03
C GLN A 177 18.28 7.12 -0.04
N LEU A 178 18.37 6.51 -1.24
CA LEU A 178 18.26 5.07 -1.43
C LEU A 178 19.25 4.23 -0.60
N PRO A 179 20.55 4.61 -0.45
CA PRO A 179 21.51 3.80 0.30
C PRO A 179 21.13 3.56 1.77
N SER A 180 20.42 4.50 2.39
CA SER A 180 19.97 4.40 3.79
C SER A 180 18.54 3.85 3.93
N MET A 181 17.84 3.57 2.82
CA MET A 181 16.42 3.26 2.81
C MET A 181 16.06 2.07 3.70
N ASN A 182 16.79 0.96 3.57
CA ASN A 182 16.49 -0.25 4.33
C ASN A 182 16.64 -0.03 5.85
N GLN A 183 17.68 0.69 6.27
CA GLN A 183 17.86 1.03 7.69
C GLN A 183 16.73 1.95 8.18
N ARG A 184 16.36 2.97 7.39
CA ARG A 184 15.25 3.87 7.73
C ARG A 184 13.92 3.14 7.87
N ILE A 185 13.69 2.09 7.07
CA ILE A 185 12.49 1.24 7.18
C ILE A 185 12.49 0.50 8.52
N VAL A 186 13.61 -0.16 8.88
CA VAL A 186 13.77 -0.87 10.16
C VAL A 186 13.56 0.06 11.35
N ASP A 187 14.21 1.22 11.35
CA ASP A 187 14.13 2.18 12.45
C ASP A 187 12.71 2.77 12.58
N ALA A 188 12.06 3.09 11.46
CA ALA A 188 10.69 3.58 11.44
C ALA A 188 9.71 2.52 11.93
N TYR A 189 9.88 1.26 11.52
CA TYR A 189 9.08 0.13 12.02
C TYR A 189 9.26 -0.04 13.53
N ALA A 190 10.49 0.03 14.06
CA ALA A 190 10.74 -0.06 15.48
C ALA A 190 10.04 1.03 16.29
N ASN A 191 10.06 2.29 15.80
CA ASN A 191 9.30 3.38 16.40
C ASN A 191 7.78 3.12 16.32
N THR A 192 7.30 2.64 15.18
CA THR A 192 5.89 2.30 14.94
C THR A 192 5.41 1.24 15.93
N ARG A 193 6.15 0.13 16.06
CA ARG A 193 5.83 -0.96 17.00
C ARG A 193 5.79 -0.46 18.44
N LYS A 194 6.80 0.30 18.88
CA LYS A 194 6.85 0.88 20.23
C LYS A 194 5.67 1.82 20.50
N PHE A 195 5.18 2.53 19.49
CA PHE A 195 4.02 3.40 19.64
C PHE A 195 2.72 2.60 19.68
N VAL A 196 2.55 1.62 18.79
CA VAL A 196 1.40 0.70 18.79
C VAL A 196 1.27 -0.04 20.12
N SER A 197 2.37 -0.61 20.63
CA SER A 197 2.37 -1.28 21.95
C SER A 197 1.97 -0.34 23.07
N PHE A 198 2.45 0.91 23.05
CA PHE A 198 2.05 1.92 24.03
C PHE A 198 0.57 2.27 23.94
N ILE A 199 0.01 2.44 22.74
CA ILE A 199 -1.42 2.71 22.57
C ILE A 199 -2.25 1.56 23.13
N ASN A 200 -1.88 0.31 22.86
CA ASN A 200 -2.57 -0.86 23.41
C ASN A 200 -2.53 -0.91 24.95
N GLU A 201 -1.47 -0.40 25.57
CA GLU A 201 -1.34 -0.33 27.03
C GLU A 201 -2.26 0.76 27.64
N VAL A 202 -2.27 1.96 27.05
CA VAL A 202 -2.98 3.11 27.63
C VAL A 202 -4.43 3.25 27.15
N LEU A 203 -4.77 2.65 26.02
CA LEU A 203 -6.11 2.67 25.41
C LEU A 203 -6.46 1.27 24.85
N PRO A 204 -6.67 0.26 25.71
CA PRO A 204 -6.88 -1.13 25.28
C PRO A 204 -8.17 -1.35 24.47
N GLU A 205 -9.12 -0.42 24.52
CA GLU A 205 -10.36 -0.48 23.75
C GLU A 205 -10.19 -0.04 22.28
N ALA A 206 -9.09 0.62 21.93
CA ALA A 206 -8.80 0.98 20.56
C ALA A 206 -8.44 -0.27 19.73
N LYS A 207 -8.90 -0.31 18.48
CA LYS A 207 -8.51 -1.37 17.55
C LYS A 207 -7.41 -0.86 16.64
N ILE A 208 -6.32 -1.60 16.53
CA ILE A 208 -5.18 -1.25 15.68
C ILE A 208 -4.98 -2.32 14.64
N ASN A 209 -4.93 -1.92 13.36
CA ASN A 209 -4.43 -2.79 12.30
C ASN A 209 -2.97 -2.43 12.03
N PHE A 210 -2.09 -3.37 12.35
CA PHE A 210 -0.66 -3.27 12.10
C PHE A 210 -0.12 -4.66 11.77
N VAL A 211 0.96 -4.71 10.99
CA VAL A 211 1.60 -5.97 10.60
C VAL A 211 1.92 -6.84 11.84
N SER A 212 1.84 -8.16 11.73
CA SER A 212 2.25 -9.06 12.82
C SER A 212 3.77 -9.09 13.00
N GLU A 213 4.25 -9.51 14.17
CA GLU A 213 5.69 -9.71 14.38
C GLU A 213 6.25 -10.85 13.51
N GLU A 214 5.45 -11.86 13.24
CA GLU A 214 5.80 -12.95 12.32
C GLU A 214 6.08 -12.41 10.91
N LEU A 215 5.18 -11.60 10.35
CA LEU A 215 5.38 -11.00 9.03
C LEU A 215 6.56 -10.01 9.02
N ALA A 216 6.74 -9.25 10.11
CA ALA A 216 7.90 -8.37 10.25
C ALA A 216 9.23 -9.14 10.26
N SER A 217 9.28 -10.34 10.88
CA SER A 217 10.45 -11.21 10.86
C SER A 217 10.82 -11.70 9.46
N GLN A 218 9.83 -11.76 8.56
CA GLN A 218 10.01 -12.07 7.13
C GLN A 218 10.41 -10.85 6.28
N GLY A 219 10.59 -9.68 6.91
CA GLY A 219 11.03 -8.45 6.24
C GLY A 219 9.90 -7.47 5.90
N PHE A 220 8.64 -7.81 6.16
CA PHE A 220 7.50 -6.90 5.97
C PHE A 220 7.40 -5.92 7.13
N MET A 221 8.14 -4.81 7.04
CA MET A 221 8.27 -3.81 8.09
C MET A 221 7.68 -2.44 7.68
N PRO A 222 6.38 -2.33 7.35
CA PRO A 222 5.77 -1.05 7.07
C PRO A 222 5.81 -0.16 8.32
N SER A 223 5.98 1.15 8.14
CA SER A 223 5.93 2.14 9.23
C SER A 223 4.56 2.85 9.33
N VAL A 224 3.50 2.10 9.05
CA VAL A 224 2.12 2.61 8.98
C VAL A 224 1.20 1.64 9.71
N PHE A 225 0.29 2.18 10.52
CA PHE A 225 -0.81 1.44 11.13
C PHE A 225 -2.11 2.24 11.01
N SER A 226 -3.24 1.58 11.19
CA SER A 226 -4.54 2.24 11.34
C SER A 226 -5.05 2.08 12.78
N LEU A 227 -5.72 3.12 13.26
CA LEU A 227 -6.21 3.29 14.63
C LEU A 227 -7.69 3.63 14.59
N ASP A 228 -8.50 2.67 15.05
CA ASP A 228 -9.93 2.82 15.29
C ASP A 228 -10.14 3.14 16.78
N LEU A 229 -10.61 4.35 17.05
CA LEU A 229 -10.81 4.85 18.41
C LEU A 229 -12.12 4.31 19.00
N PRO A 230 -12.18 4.06 20.32
CA PRO A 230 -13.41 3.65 20.98
C PRO A 230 -14.49 4.72 20.78
N THR A 231 -15.72 4.26 20.52
CA THR A 231 -16.84 5.13 20.16
C THR A 231 -18.04 4.97 21.11
N GLN A 232 -18.89 6.00 21.17
CA GLN A 232 -20.07 6.09 22.02
C GLN A 232 -21.30 6.50 21.19
N GLY A 233 -22.48 6.01 21.57
CA GLY A 233 -23.74 6.29 20.88
C GLY A 233 -24.67 5.08 20.87
N ASN A 234 -25.98 5.35 20.84
CA ASN A 234 -27.02 4.32 20.79
C ASN A 234 -27.28 3.86 19.34
N THR A 235 -27.02 4.73 18.36
CA THR A 235 -27.18 4.43 16.93
C THR A 235 -25.84 4.24 16.24
N TYR A 236 -25.86 3.76 14.98
CA TYR A 236 -24.66 3.69 14.16
C TYR A 236 -24.14 5.09 13.83
N GLU A 237 -25.03 6.01 13.48
CA GLU A 237 -24.75 7.38 13.09
C GLU A 237 -24.13 8.18 14.24
N GLU A 238 -24.63 8.02 15.47
CA GLU A 238 -24.05 8.64 16.66
C GLU A 238 -22.62 8.15 16.92
N ARG A 239 -22.40 6.83 16.81
CA ARG A 239 -21.07 6.22 16.96
C ARG A 239 -20.10 6.68 15.87
N GLU A 240 -20.55 6.77 14.63
CA GLU A 240 -19.69 7.28 13.55
C GLU A 240 -19.37 8.77 13.72
N SER A 241 -20.36 9.59 14.11
CA SER A 241 -20.15 11.01 14.36
C SER A 241 -19.14 11.25 15.50
N TYR A 242 -19.31 10.54 16.62
CA TYR A 242 -18.40 10.62 17.77
C TYR A 242 -16.98 10.19 17.40
N LYS A 243 -16.84 9.08 16.66
CA LYS A 243 -15.53 8.60 16.18
C LYS A 243 -14.84 9.62 15.27
N ARG A 244 -15.56 10.23 14.33
CA ARG A 244 -15.04 11.28 13.44
C ARG A 244 -14.54 12.48 14.24
N GLU A 245 -15.31 12.94 15.23
CA GLU A 245 -14.92 14.03 16.12
C GLU A 245 -13.67 13.69 16.92
N LEU A 246 -13.60 12.50 17.51
CA LEU A 246 -12.42 12.04 18.26
C LEU A 246 -11.16 11.96 17.39
N ASN A 247 -11.27 11.43 16.17
CA ASN A 247 -10.15 11.38 15.23
C ASN A 247 -9.63 12.79 14.92
N HIS A 248 -10.51 13.75 14.63
CA HIS A 248 -10.12 15.13 14.40
C HIS A 248 -9.49 15.77 15.64
N ARG A 249 -10.04 15.54 16.83
CA ARG A 249 -9.50 16.03 18.11
C ARG A 249 -8.10 15.50 18.37
N LEU A 250 -7.88 14.19 18.18
CA LEU A 250 -6.56 13.55 18.32
C LEU A 250 -5.56 14.16 17.34
N ILE A 251 -5.88 14.18 16.05
CA ILE A 251 -4.97 14.69 15.02
C ILE A 251 -4.62 16.16 15.29
N ASN A 252 -5.61 16.99 15.62
CA ASN A 252 -5.42 18.41 15.95
C ASN A 252 -4.53 18.60 17.18
N LEU A 253 -4.71 17.78 18.23
CA LEU A 253 -3.84 17.80 19.40
C LEU A 253 -2.40 17.45 19.01
N MET A 254 -2.20 16.37 18.27
CA MET A 254 -0.86 15.91 17.86
C MET A 254 -0.13 16.98 17.03
N ILE A 255 -0.78 17.60 16.04
CA ILE A 255 -0.15 18.63 15.20
C ILE A 255 0.06 19.96 15.95
N THR A 256 -0.81 20.29 16.91
CA THR A 256 -0.69 21.54 17.69
C THR A 256 0.41 21.45 18.73
N LYS A 257 0.53 20.31 19.41
CA LYS A 257 1.53 20.10 20.47
C LYS A 257 2.90 19.73 19.94
N ILE A 258 2.97 19.16 18.73
CA ILE A 258 4.23 18.73 18.11
C ILE A 258 4.36 19.27 16.68
N PRO A 259 4.29 20.60 16.45
CA PRO A 259 4.16 21.19 15.10
C PRO A 259 5.37 20.93 14.19
N ASN A 260 6.53 20.65 14.78
CA ASN A 260 7.77 20.39 14.04
C ASN A 260 7.91 18.94 13.54
N GLU A 261 7.14 18.01 14.11
CA GLU A 261 7.23 16.58 13.78
C GLU A 261 5.90 15.97 13.36
N SER A 262 4.77 16.45 13.87
CA SER A 262 3.45 15.91 13.57
C SER A 262 2.76 16.74 12.47
N LYS A 263 2.22 16.06 11.45
CA LYS A 263 1.53 16.71 10.33
C LYS A 263 0.27 15.95 9.94
N TYR A 264 -0.78 16.70 9.56
CA TYR A 264 -1.94 16.13 8.87
C TYR A 264 -1.60 16.03 7.37
N CYS A 265 -1.23 14.83 6.92
CA CYS A 265 -0.76 14.59 5.56
C CYS A 265 -0.97 13.12 5.16
N VAL A 266 -1.31 12.89 3.89
CA VAL A 266 -1.56 11.56 3.32
C VAL A 266 -0.31 10.71 3.09
N SER A 267 0.89 11.28 3.21
CA SER A 267 2.13 10.59 2.87
C SER A 267 2.74 9.77 4.03
N TYR A 268 3.69 8.90 3.69
CA TYR A 268 4.45 8.06 4.63
C TYR A 268 5.87 7.79 4.10
N GLY A 269 6.77 7.33 4.97
CA GLY A 269 8.16 7.00 4.61
C GLY A 269 9.09 8.22 4.54
N GLN A 270 8.73 9.32 5.23
CA GLN A 270 9.52 10.55 5.26
C GLN A 270 10.76 10.41 6.17
N LEU A 271 11.73 11.30 5.99
CA LEU A 271 12.97 11.29 6.79
C LEU A 271 12.76 11.56 8.28
N LYS A 272 11.72 12.32 8.66
CA LYS A 272 11.45 12.71 10.04
C LYS A 272 9.96 12.94 10.31
N GLY A 273 9.58 12.83 11.57
CA GLY A 273 8.23 13.13 12.08
C GLY A 273 7.24 11.96 12.02
N CYS A 274 5.97 12.31 12.26
CA CYS A 274 4.79 11.47 12.31
C CYS A 274 3.67 12.11 11.46
N TYR A 275 3.00 11.31 10.64
CA TYR A 275 2.03 11.78 9.65
C TYR A 275 0.70 11.12 9.90
N TRP A 276 -0.32 11.94 10.06
CA TRP A 276 -1.68 11.52 10.40
C TRP A 276 -2.57 11.78 9.20
N THR A 277 -3.51 10.89 8.92
CA THR A 277 -4.58 11.15 7.96
C THR A 277 -5.84 10.36 8.30
N ILE A 278 -6.98 10.80 7.78
CA ILE A 278 -8.22 10.03 7.77
C ILE A 278 -8.44 9.58 6.31
N PRO A 279 -8.26 8.29 5.96
CA PRO A 279 -8.37 7.82 4.59
C PRO A 279 -9.70 8.19 3.92
N ALA A 280 -10.81 8.07 4.63
CA ALA A 280 -12.16 8.40 4.14
C ALA A 280 -12.30 9.81 3.55
N THR A 281 -11.60 10.80 4.12
CA THR A 281 -11.66 12.21 3.67
C THR A 281 -10.45 12.60 2.83
N SER A 282 -9.58 11.65 2.46
CA SER A 282 -8.37 11.92 1.69
C SER A 282 -8.12 10.88 0.61
N THR A 283 -7.47 9.76 0.92
CA THR A 283 -7.03 8.77 -0.07
C THR A 283 -8.17 7.89 -0.61
N GLN A 284 -9.33 7.88 0.04
CA GLN A 284 -10.55 7.16 -0.38
C GLN A 284 -11.60 8.12 -0.99
N GLY A 285 -11.19 9.28 -1.52
CA GLY A 285 -12.11 10.27 -2.08
C GLY A 285 -12.98 9.75 -3.24
N THR A 286 -12.52 8.73 -3.96
CA THR A 286 -13.24 8.07 -5.06
C THR A 286 -14.00 6.80 -4.63
N THR A 287 -13.86 6.39 -3.37
CA THR A 287 -14.55 5.22 -2.79
C THR A 287 -15.99 5.58 -2.43
N LYS A 288 -16.94 4.63 -2.55
CA LYS A 288 -18.34 4.83 -2.14
C LYS A 288 -18.41 5.11 -0.65
N GLU A 289 -19.33 5.97 -0.23
CA GLU A 289 -19.43 6.44 1.17
C GLU A 289 -19.58 5.30 2.19
N GLY A 290 -20.37 4.27 1.87
CA GLY A 290 -20.56 3.11 2.74
C GLY A 290 -19.32 2.20 2.89
N ASP A 291 -18.34 2.35 2.00
CA ASP A 291 -17.10 1.56 1.99
C ASP A 291 -15.91 2.36 2.53
N LYS A 292 -16.11 3.61 2.95
CA LYS A 292 -15.07 4.48 3.49
C LYS A 292 -14.79 4.16 4.95
N ASP A 293 -13.50 4.18 5.29
CA ASP A 293 -13.05 3.86 6.63
C ASP A 293 -12.62 5.13 7.38
N TYR A 294 -13.45 5.57 8.32
CA TYR A 294 -13.26 6.78 9.11
C TYR A 294 -12.38 6.54 10.34
N ILE A 295 -11.21 5.96 10.10
CA ILE A 295 -10.18 5.69 11.11
C ILE A 295 -8.92 6.52 10.86
N ALA A 296 -8.12 6.73 11.90
CA ALA A 296 -6.85 7.43 11.73
C ALA A 296 -5.80 6.46 11.14
N ARG A 297 -5.13 6.86 10.06
CA ARG A 297 -3.92 6.20 9.57
C ARG A 297 -2.71 7.02 10.00
N VAL A 298 -1.74 6.36 10.61
CA VAL A 298 -0.59 7.00 11.23
C VAL A 298 0.69 6.42 10.62
N SER A 299 1.60 7.28 10.19
CA SER A 299 2.93 6.88 9.71
C SER A 299 4.04 7.51 10.52
N LEU A 300 4.96 6.68 11.02
CA LEU A 300 6.12 7.14 11.76
C LEU A 300 7.37 7.04 10.89
N SER A 301 8.34 7.88 11.20
CA SER A 301 9.67 7.88 10.58
C SER A 301 10.74 7.35 11.53
N ALA A 302 11.94 7.13 11.00
CA ALA A 302 13.10 6.75 11.78
C ALA A 302 13.55 7.83 12.78
N LYS A 303 13.32 9.11 12.46
CA LYS A 303 13.80 10.26 13.24
C LYS A 303 12.62 11.08 13.78
N MET A 304 12.30 10.85 15.05
CA MET A 304 11.26 11.57 15.79
C MET A 304 11.49 11.45 17.30
N ASP A 305 10.89 12.35 18.08
CA ASP A 305 10.85 12.27 19.54
C ASP A 305 9.68 11.38 20.00
N LEU A 306 9.87 10.06 19.94
CA LEU A 306 8.79 9.11 20.22
C LEU A 306 8.17 9.31 21.62
N ASP A 307 8.97 9.69 22.63
CA ASP A 307 8.48 9.87 23.99
C ASP A 307 7.56 11.10 24.11
N LEU A 308 7.87 12.18 23.38
CA LEU A 308 6.96 13.32 23.26
C LEU A 308 5.64 12.94 22.59
N HIS A 309 5.67 12.12 21.52
CA HIS A 309 4.44 11.65 20.87
C HIS A 309 3.60 10.78 21.80
N LYS A 310 4.23 9.88 22.57
CA LYS A 310 3.56 9.07 23.61
C LYS A 310 2.92 9.95 24.68
N LYS A 311 3.64 10.98 25.16
CA LYS A 311 3.13 11.92 26.17
C LYS A 311 1.88 12.65 25.68
N VAL A 312 1.92 13.22 24.47
CA VAL A 312 0.76 13.95 23.91
C VAL A 312 -0.41 13.00 23.65
N PHE A 313 -0.14 11.77 23.20
CA PHE A 313 -1.19 10.76 23.04
C PHE A 313 -1.83 10.39 24.38
N LEU A 314 -1.04 10.25 25.46
CA LEU A 314 -1.57 10.00 26.80
C LEU A 314 -2.44 11.15 27.31
N ASP A 315 -2.06 12.40 27.02
CA ASP A 315 -2.86 13.58 27.35
C ASP A 315 -4.21 13.54 26.59
N PHE A 316 -4.24 13.06 25.34
CA PHE A 316 -5.48 12.79 24.61
C PHE A 316 -6.32 11.73 25.31
N VAL A 317 -5.73 10.57 25.64
CA VAL A 317 -6.43 9.46 26.31
C VAL A 317 -7.04 9.88 27.65
N LYS A 318 -6.33 10.68 28.45
CA LYS A 318 -6.84 11.22 29.73
C LYS A 318 -7.98 12.22 29.57
N SER A 319 -8.25 12.68 28.35
CA SER A 319 -9.22 13.72 28.05
C SER A 319 -10.50 13.20 27.40
N ILE A 320 -10.58 11.89 27.15
CA ILE A 320 -11.74 11.19 26.60
C ILE A 320 -12.39 10.28 27.64
#